data_AF-A0A9Q9P6E9-F1
#
_entry.id   AF-A0A9Q9P6E9-F1
#
_cell.length_a   1.000
_cell.length_b   1.000
_cell.length_c   1.000
_cell.angle_alpha   90.00
_cell.angle_beta   90.00
_cell.angle_gamma   90.00
#
_symmetry.space_group_name_H-M   'P 1'
#
loop_
_entity.id
_entity.type
_entity.pdbx_description
1 polymer ?
#
loop_
_entity_poly.entity_id
_entity_poly.type
_entity_poly.pdbx_seq_one_letter_code
_entity_poly.pdbx_strand_id
1 'polypeptide(L)'
;MSEHDDEQTRADFDHAVNMTATELRKWLDTDESKSVGQKPSGGGESTGHESGRHIIRILEKHKADRTDDDLAHMRKVVGYVARHSEQRPAGDVHDTPWRYSLMNWGHDPEKH
;
A
#
# COMPACT_ATOMS: atom_id res chain seq x y z
N MET A 1 -19.80 -10.94 -6.80
CA MET A 1 -18.65 -10.45 -7.57
C MET A 1 -18.31 -11.52 -8.58
N SER A 2 -17.86 -11.15 -9.79
CA SER A 2 -17.51 -12.15 -10.80
C SER A 2 -16.04 -12.56 -10.66
N GLU A 3 -15.68 -13.78 -11.09
CA GLU A 3 -14.29 -14.24 -11.13
C GLU A 3 -13.39 -13.28 -11.96
N HIS A 4 -13.96 -12.66 -13.00
CA HIS A 4 -13.30 -11.65 -13.82
C HIS A 4 -12.94 -10.38 -13.01
N ASP A 5 -13.82 -9.93 -12.10
CA ASP A 5 -13.54 -8.78 -11.23
C ASP A 5 -12.40 -9.09 -10.24
N ASP A 6 -12.30 -10.34 -9.78
CA ASP A 6 -11.24 -10.78 -8.88
C ASP A 6 -9.90 -10.92 -9.59
N GLU A 7 -9.88 -11.40 -10.83
CA GLU A 7 -8.66 -11.44 -11.66
C GLU A 7 -8.14 -10.03 -11.96
N GLN A 8 -9.02 -9.11 -12.37
CA GLN A 8 -8.64 -7.71 -12.60
C GLN A 8 -8.08 -7.07 -11.32
N THR A 9 -8.72 -7.30 -10.17
CA THR A 9 -8.24 -6.81 -8.86
C THR A 9 -6.82 -7.29 -8.57
N ARG A 10 -6.51 -8.56 -8.89
CA ARG A 10 -5.16 -9.11 -8.68
C ARG A 10 -4.14 -8.47 -9.60
N ALA A 11 -4.47 -8.28 -10.88
CA ALA A 11 -3.60 -7.63 -11.85
C ALA A 11 -3.32 -6.16 -11.48
N ASP A 12 -4.35 -5.42 -11.11
CA ASP A 12 -4.21 -4.01 -10.72
C ASP A 12 -3.39 -3.85 -9.45
N PHE A 13 -3.54 -4.77 -8.49
CA PHE A 13 -2.74 -4.77 -7.27
C PHE A 13 -1.27 -5.10 -7.56
N ASP A 14 -1.00 -6.11 -8.37
CA ASP A 14 0.36 -6.49 -8.77
C ASP A 14 1.03 -5.33 -9.55
N HIS A 15 0.26 -4.43 -10.19
CA HIS A 15 0.77 -3.20 -10.80
C HIS A 15 0.96 -2.04 -9.79
N ALA A 16 0.02 -1.87 -8.87
CA ALA A 16 0.05 -0.78 -7.89
C ALA A 16 1.13 -0.98 -6.81
N VAL A 17 1.35 -2.22 -6.35
CA VAL A 17 2.34 -2.54 -5.31
C VAL A 17 3.66 -2.93 -5.97
N ASN A 18 4.62 -2.02 -5.96
CA ASN A 18 5.95 -2.23 -6.56
C ASN A 18 7.05 -2.53 -5.52
N MET A 19 6.75 -2.43 -4.22
CA MET A 19 7.67 -2.83 -3.15
C MET A 19 7.51 -4.31 -2.82
N THR A 20 8.62 -5.01 -2.64
CA THR A 20 8.61 -6.38 -2.11
C THR A 20 8.19 -6.41 -0.64
N ALA A 21 7.72 -7.56 -0.15
CA ALA A 21 7.39 -7.74 1.27
C ALA A 21 8.55 -7.36 2.21
N THR A 22 9.78 -7.68 1.82
CA THR A 22 10.99 -7.35 2.58
C THR A 22 11.28 -5.85 2.59
N GLU A 23 11.14 -5.17 1.46
CA GLU A 23 11.32 -3.71 1.37
C GLU A 23 10.26 -2.98 2.18
N LEU A 24 9.00 -3.38 2.03
CA LEU A 24 7.88 -2.79 2.77
C LEU A 24 8.05 -3.03 4.27
N ARG A 25 8.47 -4.21 4.71
CA ARG A 25 8.76 -4.48 6.13
C ARG A 25 9.82 -3.53 6.68
N LYS A 26 10.95 -3.39 5.98
CA LYS A 26 12.02 -2.45 6.39
C LYS A 26 11.54 -1.02 6.44
N TRP A 27 10.70 -0.62 5.49
CA TRP A 27 10.09 0.70 5.45
C TRP A 27 9.16 0.94 6.65
N LEU A 28 8.27 0.00 6.96
CA LEU A 28 7.33 0.14 8.08
C LEU A 28 8.03 0.22 9.45
N ASP A 29 9.26 -0.30 9.57
CA ASP A 29 10.02 -0.20 10.80
C ASP A 29 10.58 1.22 11.06
N THR A 30 10.56 2.13 10.08
CA THR A 30 11.11 3.49 10.22
C THR A 30 10.19 4.45 10.98
N ASP A 31 10.77 5.53 11.51
CA ASP A 31 9.99 6.57 12.18
C ASP A 31 9.20 7.41 11.17
N GLU A 32 9.74 7.60 9.95
CA GLU A 32 9.08 8.27 8.84
C GLU A 32 7.76 7.57 8.50
N SER A 33 7.79 6.24 8.36
CA SER A 33 6.59 5.43 8.09
C SER A 33 5.53 5.59 9.19
N LYS A 34 5.94 5.56 10.46
CA LYS A 34 5.05 5.70 11.64
C LYS A 34 4.51 7.12 11.82
N SER A 35 5.18 8.12 11.23
CA SER A 35 4.83 9.53 11.35
C SER A 35 3.71 9.97 10.42
N VAL A 36 3.48 9.27 9.31
CA VAL A 36 2.54 9.67 8.25
C VAL A 36 1.24 8.87 8.22
N GLY A 37 0.24 9.44 7.55
CA GLY A 37 -1.07 8.83 7.33
C GLY A 37 -2.14 9.22 8.34
N GLN A 38 -3.39 8.87 8.03
CA GLN A 38 -4.54 9.16 8.88
C GLN A 38 -4.53 8.27 10.13
N LYS A 39 -4.68 8.88 11.32
CA LYS A 39 -4.77 8.18 12.61
C LYS A 39 -6.21 8.16 13.14
N PRO A 40 -6.59 7.13 13.93
CA PRO A 40 -7.87 7.10 14.64
C PRO A 40 -8.04 8.27 15.62
N SER A 41 -9.31 8.62 15.91
CA SER A 41 -9.66 9.58 16.97
C SER A 41 -9.26 9.01 18.33
N GLY A 42 -8.12 9.46 18.86
CA GLY A 42 -7.48 8.89 20.06
C GLY A 42 -5.99 8.57 19.86
N GLY A 43 -5.45 8.77 18.67
CA GLY A 43 -4.06 8.47 18.34
C GLY A 43 -3.86 6.99 18.01
N GLY A 44 -2.59 6.57 17.99
CA GLY A 44 -2.18 5.23 17.60
C GLY A 44 -1.63 5.15 16.18
N GLU A 45 -1.62 3.94 15.65
CA GLU A 45 -1.11 3.62 14.31
C GLU A 45 -1.97 4.24 13.21
N SER A 46 -1.34 4.66 12.11
CA SER A 46 -2.08 5.17 10.96
C SER A 46 -2.68 4.05 10.11
N THR A 47 -3.81 4.34 9.47
CA THR A 47 -4.48 3.42 8.53
C THR A 47 -3.53 2.94 7.43
N GLY A 48 -2.62 3.82 6.98
CA GLY A 48 -1.64 3.46 5.95
C GLY A 48 -0.59 2.48 6.47
N HIS A 49 -0.04 2.72 7.65
CA HIS A 49 0.94 1.80 8.25
C HIS A 49 0.31 0.43 8.55
N GLU A 50 -0.93 0.41 9.03
CA GLU A 50 -1.69 -0.83 9.24
C GLU A 50 -1.92 -1.58 7.91
N SER A 51 -2.28 -0.84 6.86
CA SER A 51 -2.46 -1.35 5.49
C SER A 51 -1.18 -2.00 4.98
N GLY A 52 -0.02 -1.37 5.17
CA GLY A 52 1.27 -1.91 4.79
C GLY A 52 1.54 -3.29 5.40
N ARG A 53 1.17 -3.52 6.67
CA ARG A 53 1.29 -4.84 7.28
C ARG A 53 0.36 -5.87 6.67
N HIS A 54 -0.83 -5.47 6.21
CA HIS A 54 -1.72 -6.37 5.48
C HIS A 54 -1.15 -6.71 4.11
N ILE A 55 -0.63 -5.73 3.38
CA ILE A 55 0.05 -5.95 2.10
C ILE A 55 1.18 -6.97 2.25
N ILE A 56 2.02 -6.86 3.29
CA ILE A 56 3.06 -7.86 3.59
C ILE A 56 2.45 -9.27 3.70
N ARG A 57 1.37 -9.43 4.48
CA ARG A 57 0.69 -10.73 4.62
C ARG A 57 0.16 -11.26 3.27
N ILE A 58 -0.35 -10.39 2.39
CA ILE A 58 -0.85 -10.78 1.07
C ILE A 58 0.29 -11.19 0.14
N LEU A 59 1.42 -10.48 0.19
CA LEU A 59 2.60 -10.79 -0.62
C LEU A 59 3.28 -12.10 -0.21
N GLU A 60 3.17 -12.49 1.06
CA GLU A 60 3.75 -13.74 1.59
C GLU A 60 2.85 -14.97 1.38
N LYS A 61 1.57 -14.79 1.04
CA LYS A 61 0.65 -15.88 0.71
C LYS A 61 0.85 -16.36 -0.74
N HIS A 62 0.63 -17.65 -0.98
CA HIS A 62 0.43 -18.14 -2.34
C HIS A 62 -0.86 -17.55 -2.92
N LYS A 63 -0.90 -17.32 -4.24
CA LYS A 63 -2.06 -16.71 -4.91
C LYS A 63 -3.38 -17.46 -4.67
N ALA A 64 -3.31 -18.79 -4.52
CA ALA A 64 -4.45 -19.66 -4.24
C ALA A 64 -4.98 -19.56 -2.79
N ASP A 65 -4.16 -19.07 -1.85
CA ASP A 65 -4.52 -18.96 -0.42
C ASP A 65 -5.07 -17.57 -0.07
N ARG A 66 -5.21 -16.68 -1.06
CA ARG A 66 -5.75 -15.33 -0.86
C ARG A 66 -7.26 -15.40 -0.64
N THR A 67 -7.73 -14.76 0.42
CA THR A 67 -9.14 -14.76 0.82
C THR A 67 -9.93 -13.61 0.17
N ASP A 68 -11.25 -13.62 0.32
CA ASP A 68 -12.11 -12.51 -0.09
C ASP A 68 -11.75 -11.20 0.64
N ASP A 69 -11.33 -11.29 1.90
CA ASP A 69 -10.83 -10.14 2.68
C ASP A 69 -9.51 -9.60 2.09
N ASP A 70 -8.63 -10.47 1.63
CA ASP A 70 -7.42 -10.04 0.93
C ASP A 70 -7.78 -9.34 -0.37
N LEU A 71 -8.71 -9.89 -1.16
CA LEU A 71 -9.19 -9.25 -2.40
C LEU A 71 -9.84 -7.88 -2.14
N ALA A 72 -10.66 -7.77 -1.10
CA ALA A 72 -11.25 -6.50 -0.70
C ALA A 72 -10.16 -5.48 -0.30
N HIS A 73 -9.14 -5.92 0.43
CA HIS A 73 -8.01 -5.07 0.79
C HIS A 73 -7.18 -4.66 -0.44
N MET A 74 -6.93 -5.57 -1.39
CA MET A 74 -6.22 -5.28 -2.64
C MET A 74 -6.91 -4.15 -3.43
N ARG A 75 -8.24 -4.16 -3.52
CA ARG A 75 -9.00 -3.06 -4.16
C ARG A 75 -8.81 -1.73 -3.45
N LYS A 76 -8.82 -1.75 -2.11
CA LYS A 76 -8.56 -0.56 -1.29
C LYS A 76 -7.18 0.01 -1.58
N VAL A 77 -6.17 -0.85 -1.72
CA VAL A 77 -4.79 -0.46 -2.04
C VAL A 77 -4.70 0.16 -3.43
N VAL A 78 -5.26 -0.49 -4.45
CA VAL A 78 -5.30 0.02 -5.83
C VAL A 78 -5.93 1.41 -5.88
N GLY A 79 -7.12 1.56 -5.28
CA GLY A 79 -7.82 2.85 -5.26
C GLY A 79 -7.08 3.94 -4.49
N TYR A 80 -6.40 3.58 -3.39
CA TYR A 80 -5.59 4.53 -2.65
C TYR A 80 -4.36 5.00 -3.45
N VAL A 81 -3.59 4.06 -4.00
CA VAL A 81 -2.37 4.35 -4.76
C VAL A 81 -2.72 5.20 -5.99
N ALA A 82 -3.71 4.82 -6.78
CA ALA A 82 -4.11 5.58 -7.97
C ALA A 82 -4.45 7.04 -7.63
N ARG A 83 -5.38 7.25 -6.69
CA ARG A 83 -5.82 8.59 -6.29
C ARG A 83 -4.71 9.42 -5.65
N HIS A 84 -3.85 8.81 -4.83
CA HIS A 84 -2.80 9.55 -4.14
C HIS A 84 -1.61 9.86 -5.05
N SER A 85 -1.31 9.01 -6.03
CA SER A 85 -0.32 9.28 -7.06
C SER A 85 -0.70 10.47 -7.95
N GLU A 86 -1.99 10.68 -8.24
CA GLU A 86 -2.48 11.88 -8.95
C GLU A 86 -2.24 13.19 -8.16
N GLN A 87 -2.05 13.10 -6.85
CA GLN A 87 -1.80 14.25 -5.96
C GLN A 87 -0.31 14.56 -5.81
N ARG A 88 0.53 14.12 -6.75
CA ARG A 88 1.98 14.30 -6.70
C ARG A 88 2.33 15.79 -6.55
N PRO A 89 3.06 16.19 -5.49
CA PRO A 89 3.51 17.57 -5.34
C PRO A 89 4.55 17.92 -6.42
N ALA A 90 4.64 19.21 -6.73
CA ALA A 90 5.68 19.70 -7.64
C ALA A 90 7.06 19.65 -6.96
N GLY A 91 8.10 19.39 -7.75
CA GLY A 91 9.49 19.38 -7.30
C GLY A 91 10.00 17.98 -6.91
N ASP A 92 11.03 17.97 -6.08
CA ASP A 92 11.61 16.76 -5.51
C ASP A 92 10.66 16.15 -4.48
N VAL A 93 10.44 14.84 -4.57
CA VAL A 93 9.50 14.08 -3.76
C VAL A 93 10.18 13.10 -2.80
N HIS A 94 11.51 13.02 -2.82
CA HIS A 94 12.31 12.01 -2.12
C HIS A 94 11.94 11.89 -0.64
N ASP A 95 11.98 13.00 0.08
CA ASP A 95 11.76 13.05 1.54
C ASP A 95 10.43 13.74 1.88
N THR A 96 9.33 13.29 1.29
CA THR A 96 8.01 13.93 1.45
C THR A 96 6.99 13.03 2.13
N PRO A 97 6.06 13.60 2.94
CA PRO A 97 4.93 12.86 3.48
C PRO A 97 4.08 12.17 2.42
N TRP A 98 4.03 12.73 1.21
CA TRP A 98 3.33 12.13 0.06
C TRP A 98 3.96 10.80 -0.35
N ARG A 99 5.28 10.78 -0.61
CA ARG A 99 6.00 9.55 -0.95
C ARG A 99 5.92 8.54 0.19
N TYR A 100 6.18 8.99 1.42
CA TYR A 100 6.14 8.12 2.60
C TYR A 100 4.77 7.47 2.80
N SER A 101 3.70 8.22 2.54
CA SER A 101 2.35 7.67 2.59
C SER A 101 2.12 6.65 1.49
N LEU A 102 2.56 6.87 0.24
CA LEU A 102 2.50 5.84 -0.81
C LEU A 102 3.29 4.58 -0.45
N MET A 103 4.47 4.74 0.16
CA MET A 103 5.31 3.61 0.58
C MET A 103 4.65 2.79 1.70
N ASN A 104 3.89 3.43 2.61
CA ASN A 104 3.05 2.70 3.57
C ASN A 104 2.00 1.81 2.90
N TRP A 105 1.63 2.13 1.65
CA TRP A 105 0.72 1.35 0.82
C TRP A 105 1.44 0.47 -0.22
N GLY A 106 2.74 0.22 -0.03
CA GLY A 106 3.53 -0.68 -0.87
C GLY A 106 3.92 -0.12 -2.23
N HIS A 107 3.73 1.18 -2.45
CA HIS A 107 4.11 1.87 -3.69
C HIS A 107 5.22 2.88 -3.43
N ASP A 108 6.41 2.67 -4.00
CA ASP A 108 7.46 3.68 -4.05
C ASP A 108 7.47 4.34 -5.45
N PRO A 109 7.05 5.62 -5.56
CA PRO A 109 7.02 6.34 -6.85
C PRO A 109 8.40 6.60 -7.46
N GLU A 110 9.49 6.41 -6.72
CA GLU A 110 10.87 6.53 -7.24
C GLU A 110 11.46 5.17 -7.66
N LYS A 111 10.68 4.09 -7.54
CA LYS A 111 11.07 2.76 -7.97
C LYS A 111 10.64 2.52 -9.42
N HIS A 112 11.59 2.09 -10.26
CA HIS A 112 11.40 1.76 -11.68
C HIS A 112 11.77 0.30 -11.97
#